data_AF-A0A6B3I824-F1
#
_entry.id   AF-A0A6B3I824-F1
#
_cell.length_a   1.000
_cell.length_b   1.000
_cell.length_c   1.000
_cell.angle_alpha   90.00
_cell.angle_beta   90.00
_cell.angle_gamma   90.00
#
_symmetry.space_group_name_H-M   'P 1'
#
loop_
_entity.id
_entity.type
_entity.pdbx_description
1 polymer ?
#
loop_
_entity_poly.entity_id
_entity_poly.type
_entity_poly.pdbx_seq_one_letter_code
_entity_poly.pdbx_strand_id
1 'polypeptide(L)' 'GPISNPGGDALHSAMNPTPGPWYYFVSINEDKTVFAETNEEHEKNRREYEEGKSGQ' A
#
# COMPACT_ATOMS: atom_id res chain seq x y z
N GLY A 1 4.59 -9.78 20.05
CA GLY A 1 5.18 -8.43 20.23
C GLY A 1 5.44 -7.80 18.87
N PRO A 2 5.84 -6.53 18.82
CA PRO A 2 6.19 -5.86 17.56
C PRO A 2 7.40 -6.52 16.88
N ILE A 3 7.47 -6.45 15.55
CA ILE A 3 8.60 -6.98 14.76
C ILE A 3 9.82 -6.06 14.86
N SER A 4 9.61 -4.75 15.01
CA SER A 4 10.66 -3.73 15.13
C SER A 4 10.18 -2.56 16.01
N ASN A 5 11.10 -1.64 16.34
CA ASN A 5 10.78 -0.41 17.06
C ASN A 5 10.18 0.61 16.08
N PRO A 6 8.89 0.98 16.21
CA PRO A 6 8.27 1.95 15.31
C PRO A 6 8.78 3.37 15.58
N GLY A 7 8.93 4.16 14.52
CA GLY A 7 9.15 5.60 14.63
C GLY A 7 7.89 6.36 15.07
N GLY A 8 8.03 7.65 15.38
CA GLY A 8 6.92 8.50 15.83
C GLY A 8 5.74 8.54 14.85
N ASP A 9 6.03 8.64 13.55
CA ASP A 9 4.99 8.71 12.50
C ASP A 9 4.21 7.39 12.39
N ALA A 10 4.89 6.26 12.55
CA ALA A 10 4.26 4.94 12.54
C ALA A 10 3.34 4.76 13.75
N LEU A 11 3.76 5.23 14.93
CA LEU A 11 2.92 5.24 16.14
C LEU A 11 1.70 6.15 15.97
N HIS A 12 1.89 7.37 15.46
CA HIS A 12 0.79 8.31 15.25
C HIS A 12 -0.25 7.76 14.27
N SER A 13 0.20 7.19 13.14
CA SER A 13 -0.66 6.58 12.12
C SER A 13 -1.43 5.37 12.66
N ALA A 14 -0.81 4.56 13.53
CA ALA A 14 -1.48 3.44 14.17
C ALA A 14 -2.59 3.89 15.14
N MET A 15 -2.40 5.02 15.83
CA MET A 15 -3.40 5.58 16.75
C MET A 15 -4.49 6.38 16.03
N ASN A 16 -4.14 7.06 14.93
CA ASN A 16 -5.02 7.95 14.17
C ASN A 16 -4.98 7.58 12.68
N PRO A 17 -5.51 6.41 12.30
CA PRO A 17 -5.50 6.00 10.91
C PRO A 17 -6.35 6.93 10.06
N THR A 18 -5.96 7.12 8.79
CA THR A 18 -6.81 7.80 7.81
C THR A 18 -8.06 6.96 7.59
N PRO A 19 -9.28 7.51 7.70
CA PRO A 19 -10.49 6.75 7.47
C PRO A 19 -10.62 6.40 5.99
N GLY A 20 -10.92 5.13 5.71
CA GLY A 20 -11.14 4.63 4.36
C GLY A 20 -11.46 3.13 4.36
N PRO A 21 -12.23 2.64 3.39
CA PRO A 21 -12.59 1.22 3.26
C PRO A 21 -11.52 0.40 2.52
N TRP A 22 -10.26 0.83 2.54
CA TRP A 22 -9.20 0.16 1.77
C TRP A 22 -8.76 -1.13 2.47
N TYR A 23 -8.75 -2.22 1.71
CA TYR A 23 -8.29 -3.53 2.16
C TYR A 23 -6.98 -3.96 1.49
N TYR A 24 -6.63 -3.31 0.39
CA TYR A 24 -5.47 -3.67 -0.43
C TYR A 24 -4.63 -2.44 -0.77
N PHE A 25 -3.33 -2.66 -0.96
CA PHE A 25 -2.43 -1.66 -1.51
C PHE A 25 -1.39 -2.33 -2.43
N VAL A 26 -0.88 -1.58 -3.40
CA VAL A 26 0.26 -1.97 -4.25
C VAL A 26 1.21 -0.79 -4.36
N SER A 27 2.48 -1.01 -4.04
CA SER A 27 3.55 -0.04 -4.31
C SER A 27 4.06 -0.25 -5.73
N ILE A 28 3.62 0.62 -6.64
CA ILE A 28 3.94 0.57 -8.07
C ILE A 28 5.43 0.91 -8.30
N ASN A 29 5.94 1.92 -7.59
CA ASN A 29 7.35 2.30 -7.57
C ASN A 29 7.68 3.02 -6.25
N GLU A 30 8.87 3.61 -6.12
CA GLU A 30 9.34 4.28 -4.89
C GLU A 30 8.42 5.42 -4.44
N ASP A 31 7.74 6.09 -5.39
CA ASP A 31 6.95 7.29 -5.14
C ASP A 31 5.42 7.06 -5.24
N LYS A 32 4.98 5.88 -5.72
CA LYS A 32 3.57 5.61 -6.01
C LYS A 32 3.08 4.35 -5.33
N THR A 33 2.23 4.52 -4.32
CA THR A 33 1.38 3.47 -3.75
C THR A 33 -0.08 3.75 -4.06
N VAL A 34 -0.80 2.74 -4.54
CA VAL A 34 -2.25 2.80 -4.82
C VAL A 34 -3.01 1.89 -3.88
N PHE A 35 -4.20 2.32 -3.46
CA PHE A 35 -5.07 1.62 -2.51
C PHE A 35 -6.35 1.14 -3.21
N ALA A 36 -6.96 0.06 -2.71
CA ALA A 36 -8.15 -0.54 -3.29
C ALA A 36 -9.08 -1.13 -2.22
N GLU A 37 -10.38 -1.15 -2.52
CA GLU A 37 -11.42 -1.71 -1.67
C GLU A 37 -11.74 -3.16 -2.08
N THR A 38 -11.64 -3.45 -3.37
CA THR A 38 -11.99 -4.75 -3.93
C THR A 38 -10.76 -5.51 -4.42
N ASN A 39 -10.88 -6.84 -4.47
CA ASN A 39 -9.84 -7.69 -5.04
C ASN A 39 -9.63 -7.44 -6.54
N GLU A 40 -10.69 -7.08 -7.27
CA GLU A 40 -10.62 -6.80 -8.71
C GLU A 40 -9.76 -5.55 -8.99
N GLU A 41 -9.92 -4.50 -8.18
CA GLU A 41 -9.07 -3.30 -8.22
C GLU A 41 -7.63 -3.62 -7.82
N HIS A 42 -7.42 -4.46 -6.79
CA HIS A 42 -6.08 -4.92 -6.41
C HIS A 42 -5.37 -5.64 -7.56
N GLU A 43 -6.04 -6.58 -8.24
CA GLU A 43 -5.47 -7.30 -9.38
C GLU A 43 -5.17 -6.37 -10.56
N LYS A 44 -5.96 -5.32 -10.76
CA LYS A 44 -5.65 -4.27 -11.75
C LYS A 44 -4.37 -3.52 -11.38
N ASN A 45 -4.24 -3.09 -10.12
CA ASN A 45 -3.06 -2.39 -9.63
C ASN A 45 -1.80 -3.29 -9.71
N ARG A 46 -1.97 -4.60 -9.47
CA ARG A 46 -0.89 -5.57 -9.61
C ARG A 46 -0.43 -5.70 -11.05
N ARG A 47 -1.34 -5.72 -12.03
CA ARG A 47 -0.97 -5.72 -13.46
C ARG A 47 -0.17 -4.48 -13.84
N GLU A 48 -0.58 -3.29 -13.38
CA GLU A 48 0.18 -2.05 -13.60
C GLU A 48 1.62 -2.17 -13.07
N TYR A 49 1.79 -2.73 -11.86
CA TYR A 49 3.12 -2.99 -11.29
C TYR A 49 3.96 -3.95 -12.13
N GLU A 50 3.39 -5.08 -12.56
CA GLU A 50 4.11 -6.08 -13.37
C GLU A 50 4.49 -5.54 -14.76
N GLU A 51 3.60 -4.78 -15.40
CA GLU A 51 3.87 -4.11 -16.68
C GLU A 51 5.01 -3.09 -16.53
N GLY A 52 4.99 -2.27 -15.48
CA GLY A 52 6.04 -1.31 -15.19
C GLY A 52 7.42 -1.95 -14.98
N LYS A 53 7.45 -3.12 -14.34
CA LYS A 53 8.68 -3.92 -14.17
C LYS A 53 9.23 -4.49 -15.46
N SER A 54 8.37 -4.87 -16.39
CA SER A 54 8.78 -5.51 -17.65
C SER A 54 9.54 -4.56 -18.59
N GLY A 55 9.44 -3.24 -18.35
CA GLY A 55 10.16 -2.20 -19.09
C GLY A 55 11.45 -1.70 -18.43
N GLN A 56 11.88 -2.31 -17.32
CA GLN A 56 13.03 -1.87 -16.51
C GLN A 56 14.23 -2.83 -16.63
#